data_AF-A0A016WBT5-F1
#
_entry.id   AF-A0A016WBT5-F1
#
_cell.length_a   1.000
_cell.length_b   1.000
_cell.length_c   1.000
_cell.angle_alpha   90.00
_cell.angle_beta   90.00
_cell.angle_gamma   90.00
#
_symmetry.space_group_name_H-M   'P 1'
#
loop_
_entity.id
_entity.type
_entity.pdbx_description
1 polymer ?
#
loop_
_entity_poly.entity_id
_entity_poly.type
_entity_poly.pdbx_seq_one_letter_code
_entity_poly.pdbx_strand_id
1 'polypeptide(L)'
;MDSSIINIRFLFQKYSDNRAVRKPVVWDQITEWMKVPERNLSSISHYGQDAMAVHYALQDYPVTNMTGIVLGSEKPWVEVMALRNGAKELWTVEYQETKVVGTNQILIFNPIEFAERWKEYGDPVDPIGDLREIQKIACLLKPGALFYLAFERGQDAVLFNIHRVYGRMRLAMVMTGFEWVATYRGFSPYAIVMQRVHLEYTHPSSHPQDLFVLRKR
;
A
#
# COMPACT_ATOMS: atom_id res chain seq x y z
N MET A 1 14.06 17.17 -3.96
CA MET A 1 12.76 16.80 -3.35
C MET A 1 12.56 15.34 -3.62
N ASP A 2 12.98 14.53 -2.66
CA ASP A 2 13.03 13.08 -2.76
C ASP A 2 11.65 12.55 -2.40
N SER A 3 10.98 12.00 -3.41
CA SER A 3 9.60 11.55 -3.31
C SER A 3 9.57 10.02 -3.33
N SER A 4 9.15 9.40 -2.23
CA SER A 4 9.02 7.94 -2.10
C SER A 4 7.55 7.59 -1.90
N ILE A 5 6.98 6.72 -2.73
CA ILE A 5 5.57 6.34 -2.63
C ILE A 5 5.48 5.08 -1.78
N ILE A 6 4.63 5.09 -0.76
CA ILE A 6 4.35 3.92 0.08
C ILE A 6 2.94 3.45 -0.31
N ASN A 7 2.82 2.47 -1.20
CA ASN A 7 1.52 1.89 -1.56
C ASN A 7 1.28 0.61 -0.77
N ILE A 8 0.37 0.68 0.20
CA ILE A 8 -0.12 -0.52 0.85
C ILE A 8 -1.54 -0.77 0.37
N ARG A 9 -1.57 -1.58 -0.69
CA ARG A 9 -2.69 -2.35 -1.22
C ARG A 9 -3.87 -1.54 -1.77
N PHE A 10 -4.20 -1.87 -3.03
CA PHE A 10 -5.49 -1.63 -3.64
C PHE A 10 -6.61 -2.35 -2.86
N LEU A 11 -7.26 -1.63 -1.95
CA LEU A 11 -8.52 -2.04 -1.33
C LEU A 11 -9.63 -2.01 -2.39
N PHE A 12 -9.86 -3.12 -3.09
CA PHE A 12 -11.08 -3.30 -3.92
C PHE A 12 -12.19 -4.10 -3.21
N GLN A 13 -11.91 -4.71 -2.06
CA GLN A 13 -12.80 -5.70 -1.45
C GLN A 13 -14.18 -5.14 -1.01
N LYS A 14 -14.33 -3.82 -0.88
CA LYS A 14 -15.56 -3.16 -0.40
C LYS A 14 -16.34 -2.40 -1.47
N TYR A 15 -15.84 -2.35 -2.70
CA TYR A 15 -16.33 -1.44 -3.75
C TYR A 15 -17.00 -2.13 -4.93
N SER A 16 -17.25 -3.45 -4.81
CA SER A 16 -17.76 -4.33 -5.86
C SER A 16 -19.23 -4.08 -6.29
N ASP A 17 -20.00 -3.20 -5.64
CA ASP A 17 -21.47 -3.26 -5.75
C ASP A 17 -22.24 -1.92 -5.58
N ASN A 18 -21.72 -0.79 -6.08
CA ASN A 18 -22.39 0.53 -5.97
C ASN A 18 -22.66 0.99 -4.51
N ARG A 19 -22.10 0.31 -3.49
CA ARG A 19 -22.27 0.66 -2.06
C ARG A 19 -21.22 1.61 -1.51
N ALA A 20 -20.32 2.13 -2.35
CA ALA A 20 -19.29 3.09 -1.99
C ALA A 20 -19.91 4.46 -1.67
N VAL A 21 -20.62 4.57 -0.55
CA VAL A 21 -21.17 5.83 -0.07
C VAL A 21 -20.05 6.57 0.66
N ARG A 22 -19.76 7.79 0.22
CA ARG A 22 -18.81 8.68 0.91
C ARG A 22 -19.28 8.85 2.35
N LYS A 23 -18.40 8.55 3.30
CA LYS A 23 -18.66 8.75 4.72
C LYS A 23 -17.61 9.73 5.26
N PRO A 24 -18.03 10.71 6.06
CA PRO A 24 -17.10 11.49 6.87
C PRO A 24 -16.37 10.56 7.84
N VAL A 25 -15.04 10.60 7.81
CA VAL A 25 -14.16 9.87 8.71
C VAL A 25 -13.21 10.87 9.35
N VAL A 26 -13.02 10.76 10.67
CA VAL A 26 -12.05 11.57 11.40
C VAL A 26 -10.91 10.66 11.85
N TRP A 27 -9.67 11.10 11.60
CA TRP A 27 -8.46 10.47 12.07
C TRP A 27 -7.90 11.27 13.25
N ASP A 28 -8.28 10.89 14.48
CA ASP A 28 -7.88 11.52 15.73
C ASP A 28 -6.89 10.67 16.56
N GLN A 29 -6.67 9.42 16.15
CA GLN A 29 -5.79 8.46 16.81
C GLN A 29 -4.29 8.64 16.53
N ILE A 30 -3.90 9.51 15.59
CA ILE A 30 -2.51 9.64 15.11
C ILE A 30 -1.55 9.98 16.25
N THR A 31 -1.89 10.98 17.08
CA THR A 31 -1.04 11.44 18.19
C THR A 31 -0.74 10.32 19.19
N GLU A 32 -1.71 9.46 19.46
CA GLU A 32 -1.54 8.33 20.37
C GLU A 32 -0.78 7.18 19.70
N TRP A 33 -1.05 6.91 18.43
CA TRP A 33 -0.34 5.87 17.67
C TRP A 33 1.15 6.18 17.47
N MET A 34 1.52 7.47 17.37
CA MET A 34 2.92 7.90 17.36
C MET A 34 3.69 7.49 18.64
N LYS A 35 2.99 7.33 19.77
CA LYS A 35 3.56 6.96 21.07
C LYS A 35 3.54 5.46 21.35
N VAL A 36 2.88 4.66 20.52
CA VAL A 36 2.75 3.21 20.73
C VAL A 36 4.15 2.56 20.74
N PRO A 37 4.52 1.81 21.81
CA PRO A 37 5.80 1.10 21.85
C PRO A 37 5.92 0.12 20.67
N GLU A 38 7.12 -0.04 20.13
CA GLU A 38 7.37 -0.89 18.94
C GLU A 38 6.82 -2.32 19.09
N ARG A 39 6.97 -2.93 20.28
CA ARG A 39 6.41 -4.25 20.62
C ARG A 39 4.89 -4.39 20.44
N ASN A 40 4.16 -3.27 20.43
CA ASN A 40 2.70 -3.22 20.31
C ASN A 40 2.26 -2.59 18.98
N LEU A 41 3.19 -2.29 18.07
CA LEU A 41 2.89 -1.53 16.86
C LEU A 41 1.97 -2.29 15.90
N SER A 42 1.98 -3.62 15.92
CA SER A 42 1.02 -4.42 15.13
C SER A 42 -0.45 -4.12 15.46
N SER A 43 -0.74 -3.55 16.64
CA SER A 43 -2.12 -3.28 17.10
C SER A 43 -2.79 -2.08 16.42
N ILE A 44 -2.02 -1.18 15.78
CA ILE A 44 -2.60 0.00 15.10
C ILE A 44 -3.18 -0.34 13.73
N SER A 45 -2.80 -1.49 13.16
CA SER A 45 -3.25 -1.94 11.85
C SER A 45 -4.27 -3.08 11.98
N HIS A 46 -5.29 -3.06 11.13
CA HIS A 46 -6.23 -4.19 11.01
C HIS A 46 -5.60 -5.43 10.36
N TYR A 47 -4.37 -5.32 9.82
CA TYR A 47 -3.57 -6.45 9.34
C TYR A 47 -2.75 -7.12 10.46
N GLY A 48 -2.80 -6.61 11.69
CA GLY A 48 -2.14 -7.23 12.83
C GLY A 48 -0.65 -7.43 12.61
N GLN A 49 -0.17 -8.67 12.75
CA GLN A 49 1.24 -9.00 12.62
C GLN A 49 1.80 -8.78 11.19
N ASP A 50 0.96 -8.89 10.16
CA ASP A 50 1.41 -8.70 8.77
C ASP A 50 1.72 -7.23 8.45
N ALA A 51 1.14 -6.30 9.22
CA ALA A 51 1.45 -4.88 9.12
C ALA A 51 2.92 -4.57 9.45
N MET A 52 3.56 -5.42 10.24
CA MET A 52 4.94 -5.20 10.70
C MET A 52 5.97 -5.33 9.59
N ALA A 53 5.63 -6.02 8.49
CA ALA A 53 6.45 -6.01 7.29
C ALA A 53 6.74 -4.58 6.79
N VAL A 54 5.77 -3.66 6.93
CA VAL A 54 5.92 -2.24 6.56
C VAL A 54 6.88 -1.54 7.51
N HIS A 55 6.71 -1.76 8.80
CA HIS A 55 7.60 -1.17 9.82
C HIS A 55 9.06 -1.60 9.60
N TYR A 56 9.32 -2.89 9.42
CA TYR A 56 10.66 -3.41 9.19
C TYR A 56 11.25 -2.95 7.85
N ALA A 57 10.44 -2.92 6.78
CA ALA A 57 10.88 -2.37 5.51
C ALA A 57 11.28 -0.90 5.61
N LEU A 58 10.52 -0.09 6.38
CA LEU A 58 10.87 1.31 6.62
C LEU A 58 12.10 1.45 7.52
N GLN A 59 12.36 0.54 8.46
CA GLN A 59 13.60 0.56 9.25
C GLN A 59 14.84 0.35 8.37
N ASP A 60 14.81 -0.64 7.47
CA ASP A 60 15.93 -0.96 6.60
C ASP A 60 16.06 0.01 5.41
N TYR A 61 14.93 0.56 4.94
CA TYR A 61 14.86 1.51 3.84
C TYR A 61 14.13 2.78 4.31
N PRO A 62 14.80 3.67 5.05
CA PRO A 62 14.12 4.78 5.69
C PRO A 62 13.64 5.85 4.71
N VAL A 63 12.54 6.49 5.06
CA VAL A 63 11.91 7.60 4.30
C VAL A 63 12.17 8.96 4.95
N THR A 64 13.28 9.07 5.67
CA THR A 64 13.64 10.26 6.44
C THR A 64 13.71 11.51 5.57
N ASN A 65 12.99 12.55 5.97
CA ASN A 65 12.86 13.84 5.29
C ASN A 65 12.27 13.77 3.86
N MET A 66 11.63 12.64 3.50
CA MET A 66 10.99 12.47 2.19
C MET A 66 9.53 12.88 2.22
N THR A 67 9.03 13.34 1.07
CA THR A 67 7.59 13.51 0.84
C THR A 67 7.06 12.26 0.18
N GLY A 68 5.98 11.67 0.71
CA GLY A 68 5.43 10.43 0.18
C GLY A 68 3.97 10.51 -0.19
N ILE A 69 3.52 9.48 -0.90
CA ILE A 69 2.10 9.27 -1.21
C ILE A 69 1.70 7.90 -0.65
N VAL A 70 0.57 7.85 0.06
CA VAL A 70 -0.09 6.62 0.51
C VAL A 70 -1.38 6.44 -0.29
N LEU A 71 -1.57 5.27 -0.88
CA LEU A 71 -2.73 4.98 -1.71
C LEU A 71 -3.66 4.01 -1.00
N GLY A 72 -4.92 4.40 -0.78
CA GLY A 72 -5.96 3.54 -0.21
C GLY A 72 -5.75 3.21 1.26
N SER A 73 -5.98 4.18 2.13
CA SER A 73 -5.82 4.03 3.58
C SER A 73 -7.13 4.33 4.29
N GLU A 74 -7.80 3.31 4.84
CA GLU A 74 -9.02 3.50 5.66
C GLU A 74 -8.68 4.06 7.07
N LYS A 75 -7.46 3.82 7.55
CA LYS A 75 -6.92 4.25 8.85
C LYS A 75 -5.45 4.61 8.71
N PRO A 76 -4.92 5.60 9.45
CA PRO A 76 -3.59 6.19 9.27
C PRO A 76 -2.42 5.33 9.76
N TRP A 77 -2.49 4.00 9.67
CA TRP A 77 -1.48 3.13 10.30
C TRP A 77 -0.17 3.14 9.50
N VAL A 78 -0.26 3.19 8.18
CA VAL A 78 0.89 3.34 7.27
C VAL A 78 1.52 4.70 7.45
N GLU A 79 0.68 5.73 7.48
CA GLU A 79 1.08 7.11 7.64
C GLU A 79 1.82 7.30 8.95
N VAL A 80 1.31 6.73 10.05
CA VAL A 80 2.00 6.71 11.34
C VAL A 80 3.34 5.98 11.25
N MET A 81 3.41 4.79 10.63
CA MET A 81 4.68 4.07 10.49
C MET A 81 5.72 4.90 9.70
N ALA A 82 5.30 5.56 8.62
CA ALA A 82 6.16 6.41 7.82
C ALA A 82 6.61 7.69 8.57
N LEU A 83 5.71 8.36 9.29
CA LEU A 83 6.05 9.52 10.13
C LEU A 83 7.01 9.15 11.26
N ARG A 84 6.82 8.00 11.91
CA ARG A 84 7.75 7.49 12.92
C ARG A 84 9.14 7.18 12.35
N ASN A 85 9.21 6.89 11.05
CA ASN A 85 10.44 6.67 10.31
C ASN A 85 11.02 7.98 9.70
N GLY A 86 10.44 9.12 10.05
CA GLY A 86 10.96 10.44 9.71
C GLY A 86 10.46 11.01 8.38
N ALA A 87 9.39 10.47 7.80
CA ALA A 87 8.73 11.11 6.65
C ALA A 87 8.39 12.58 6.97
N LYS A 88 8.69 13.49 6.04
CA LYS A 88 8.44 14.93 6.20
C LYS A 88 6.97 15.27 5.98
N GLU A 89 6.38 14.68 4.96
CA GLU A 89 5.01 14.95 4.52
C GLU A 89 4.47 13.74 3.78
N LEU A 90 3.18 13.44 3.94
CA LEU A 90 2.50 12.33 3.29
C LEU A 90 1.19 12.82 2.67
N TRP A 91 0.96 12.42 1.43
CA TRP A 91 -0.31 12.61 0.73
C TRP A 91 -1.06 11.29 0.71
N THR A 92 -2.21 11.22 1.37
CA THR A 92 -3.05 10.04 1.33
C THR A 92 -4.15 10.22 0.29
N VAL A 93 -4.21 9.32 -0.69
CA VAL A 93 -5.29 9.25 -1.68
C VAL A 93 -6.36 8.31 -1.16
N GLU A 94 -7.50 8.87 -0.79
CA GLU A 94 -8.62 8.16 -0.17
C GLU A 94 -9.95 8.79 -0.60
N TYR A 95 -10.94 7.95 -0.94
CA TYR A 95 -12.23 8.42 -1.48
C TYR A 95 -13.20 8.88 -0.39
N GLN A 96 -13.02 8.45 0.86
CA GLN A 96 -13.80 8.95 2.01
C GLN A 96 -13.52 10.43 2.27
N GLU A 97 -14.45 11.09 2.95
CA GLU A 97 -14.26 12.47 3.41
C GLU A 97 -13.47 12.45 4.71
N THR A 98 -12.14 12.39 4.57
CA THR A 98 -11.25 12.17 5.70
C THR A 98 -10.72 13.48 6.27
N LYS A 99 -10.95 13.73 7.55
CA LYS A 99 -10.37 14.83 8.32
C LYS A 99 -9.25 14.33 9.22
N VAL A 100 -8.04 14.87 9.03
CA VAL A 100 -6.87 14.57 9.86
C VAL A 100 -6.85 15.50 11.08
N VAL A 101 -6.60 14.93 12.25
CA VAL A 101 -6.46 15.68 13.51
C VAL A 101 -5.12 15.30 14.17
N GLY A 102 -4.45 16.29 14.77
CA GLY A 102 -3.22 16.09 15.53
C GLY A 102 -1.91 16.21 14.73
N THR A 103 -1.98 16.38 13.41
CA THR A 103 -0.79 16.64 12.57
C THR A 103 -1.16 17.42 11.31
N ASN A 104 -0.21 18.23 10.82
CA ASN A 104 -0.28 18.91 9.52
C ASN A 104 0.62 18.25 8.46
N GLN A 105 1.29 17.15 8.81
CA GLN A 105 2.21 16.43 7.91
C GLN A 105 1.47 15.43 7.00
N ILE A 106 0.17 15.22 7.19
CA ILE A 106 -0.64 14.34 6.35
C ILE A 106 -1.69 15.21 5.64
N LEU A 107 -1.68 15.15 4.31
CA LEU A 107 -2.63 15.82 3.43
C LEU A 107 -3.50 14.77 2.77
N ILE A 108 -4.81 15.00 2.72
CA ILE A 108 -5.75 14.08 2.07
C ILE A 108 -6.06 14.60 0.67
N PHE A 109 -5.92 13.74 -0.34
CA PHE A 109 -6.40 13.97 -1.69
C PHE A 109 -7.59 13.06 -1.97
N ASN A 110 -8.76 13.65 -2.26
CA ASN A 110 -9.94 12.89 -2.61
C ASN A 110 -10.05 12.72 -4.13
N PRO A 111 -9.85 11.51 -4.68
CA PRO A 111 -9.87 11.31 -6.13
C PRO A 111 -11.27 11.47 -6.74
N ILE A 112 -12.35 11.33 -5.97
CA ILE A 112 -13.72 11.53 -6.47
C ILE A 112 -13.99 13.01 -6.75
N GLU A 113 -13.46 13.91 -5.90
CA GLU A 113 -13.56 15.36 -6.14
C GLU A 113 -12.81 15.77 -7.41
N PHE A 114 -11.72 15.07 -7.75
CA PHE A 114 -11.02 15.28 -9.01
C PHE A 114 -11.73 14.62 -10.21
N ALA A 115 -12.37 13.48 -10.00
CA ALA A 115 -13.01 12.67 -11.02
C ALA A 115 -14.54 12.81 -10.97
N GLU A 116 -15.06 14.04 -10.96
CA GLU A 116 -16.50 14.37 -10.78
C GLU A 116 -17.44 13.60 -11.71
N ARG A 117 -16.92 13.03 -12.81
CA ARG A 117 -17.67 12.25 -13.81
C ARG A 117 -17.44 10.73 -13.76
N TRP A 118 -16.55 10.21 -12.91
CA TRP A 118 -16.24 8.77 -12.86
C TRP A 118 -17.46 7.90 -12.54
N LYS A 119 -18.36 8.40 -11.69
CA LYS A 119 -19.61 7.72 -11.33
C LYS A 119 -20.54 7.48 -12.53
N GLU A 120 -20.40 8.26 -13.61
CA GLU A 120 -21.23 8.12 -14.81
C GLU A 120 -20.78 6.98 -15.73
N TYR A 121 -19.50 6.58 -15.64
CA TYR A 121 -18.90 5.61 -16.56
C TYR A 121 -18.75 4.21 -15.95
N GLY A 122 -18.76 4.10 -14.63
CA GLY A 122 -18.38 2.86 -13.94
C GLY A 122 -16.90 2.50 -14.20
N ASP A 123 -16.33 1.63 -13.38
CA ASP A 123 -15.03 1.05 -13.71
C ASP A 123 -15.28 -0.23 -14.53
N PRO A 124 -14.84 -0.30 -15.80
CA PRO A 124 -14.95 -1.53 -16.55
C PRO A 124 -14.18 -2.65 -15.84
N VAL A 125 -14.67 -3.89 -15.93
CA VAL A 125 -13.94 -5.04 -15.37
C VAL A 125 -12.59 -5.15 -16.07
N ASP A 126 -11.51 -4.82 -15.35
CA ASP A 126 -10.14 -4.84 -15.87
C ASP A 126 -9.29 -5.91 -15.14
N PRO A 127 -8.98 -7.05 -15.79
CA PRO A 127 -8.16 -8.12 -15.21
C PRO A 127 -6.68 -7.74 -15.01
N ILE A 128 -6.24 -6.62 -15.61
CA ILE A 128 -4.88 -6.07 -15.49
C ILE A 128 -4.87 -4.64 -14.95
N GLY A 129 -6.00 -4.15 -14.41
CA GLY A 129 -6.14 -2.78 -13.93
C GLY A 129 -5.10 -2.43 -12.86
N ASP A 130 -4.80 -3.35 -11.95
CA ASP A 130 -3.75 -3.20 -10.94
C ASP A 130 -2.36 -2.99 -11.57
N LEU A 131 -2.02 -3.75 -12.61
CA LEU A 131 -0.75 -3.59 -13.33
C LEU A 131 -0.70 -2.23 -14.04
N ARG A 132 -1.82 -1.78 -14.62
CA ARG A 132 -1.91 -0.45 -15.25
C ARG A 132 -1.71 0.66 -14.21
N GLU A 133 -2.32 0.55 -13.04
CA GLU A 133 -2.14 1.56 -11.99
C GLU A 133 -0.71 1.57 -11.43
N ILE A 134 -0.08 0.40 -11.27
CA ILE A 134 1.34 0.31 -10.91
C ILE A 134 2.23 1.02 -11.95
N GLN A 135 1.93 0.85 -13.23
CA GLN A 135 2.67 1.53 -14.30
C GLN A 135 2.41 3.04 -14.32
N LYS A 136 1.19 3.51 -14.04
CA LYS A 136 0.92 4.95 -13.86
C LYS A 136 1.71 5.52 -12.68
N ILE A 137 1.79 4.80 -11.56
CA ILE A 137 2.60 5.19 -10.40
C ILE A 137 4.08 5.23 -10.79
N ALA A 138 4.57 4.26 -11.57
CA ALA A 138 5.94 4.26 -12.07
C ALA A 138 6.29 5.53 -12.87
N CYS A 139 5.34 6.10 -13.61
CA CYS A 139 5.51 7.36 -14.33
C CYS A 139 5.57 8.60 -13.41
N LEU A 140 4.98 8.53 -12.21
CA LEU A 140 5.01 9.60 -11.21
C LEU A 140 6.28 9.56 -10.36
N LEU A 141 6.89 8.39 -10.23
CA LEU A 141 8.11 8.17 -9.46
C LEU A 141 9.35 8.70 -10.18
N LYS A 142 10.20 9.42 -9.44
CA LYS A 142 11.54 9.80 -9.90
C LYS A 142 12.45 8.57 -9.95
N PRO A 143 13.43 8.49 -10.86
CA PRO A 143 14.47 7.48 -10.80
C PRO A 143 15.13 7.44 -9.41
N GLY A 144 15.34 6.23 -8.87
CA GLY A 144 15.86 6.01 -7.52
C GLY A 144 14.83 6.08 -6.39
N ALA A 145 13.60 6.53 -6.65
CA ALA A 145 12.55 6.57 -5.64
C ALA A 145 12.15 5.17 -5.17
N LEU A 146 11.85 5.04 -3.87
CA LEU A 146 11.38 3.80 -3.28
C LEU A 146 9.86 3.67 -3.44
N PHE A 147 9.44 2.44 -3.69
CA PHE A 147 8.06 2.04 -3.85
C PHE A 147 7.78 0.78 -3.04
N TYR A 148 7.05 0.96 -1.95
CA TYR A 148 6.62 -0.13 -1.07
C TYR A 148 5.30 -0.65 -1.58
N LEU A 149 5.18 -1.96 -1.80
CA LEU A 149 4.06 -2.54 -2.51
C LEU A 149 3.71 -3.92 -1.95
N ALA A 150 2.51 -4.06 -1.39
CA ALA A 150 2.06 -5.31 -0.77
C ALA A 150 1.07 -6.08 -1.65
N PHE A 151 1.29 -7.38 -1.83
CA PHE A 151 0.43 -8.26 -2.62
C PHE A 151 0.17 -9.61 -1.97
N GLU A 152 -0.98 -10.19 -2.30
CA GLU A 152 -1.21 -11.63 -2.11
C GLU A 152 -0.32 -12.40 -3.09
N ARG A 153 0.59 -13.22 -2.58
CA ARG A 153 1.45 -14.07 -3.40
C ARG A 153 0.84 -15.45 -3.58
N GLY A 154 1.21 -16.14 -4.65
CA GLY A 154 0.79 -17.52 -4.90
C GLY A 154 0.79 -17.86 -6.38
N GLN A 155 0.00 -18.85 -6.78
CA GLN A 155 -0.19 -19.14 -8.20
C GLN A 155 -0.92 -17.96 -8.86
N ASP A 156 -0.38 -17.45 -9.98
CA ASP A 156 -0.95 -16.32 -10.71
C ASP A 156 -2.46 -16.52 -10.95
N ALA A 157 -3.28 -15.62 -10.42
CA ALA A 157 -4.73 -15.70 -10.53
C ALA A 157 -5.39 -14.32 -10.47
N VAL A 158 -6.53 -14.19 -11.16
CA VAL A 158 -7.45 -13.06 -11.02
C VAL A 158 -8.71 -13.60 -10.37
N LEU A 159 -8.98 -13.21 -9.13
CA LEU A 159 -10.22 -13.56 -8.46
C LEU A 159 -11.25 -12.50 -8.84
N PHE A 160 -12.33 -12.96 -9.50
CA PHE A 160 -13.33 -12.09 -10.10
C PHE A 160 -13.81 -11.02 -9.11
N ASN A 161 -13.62 -9.76 -9.49
CA ASN A 161 -14.09 -8.56 -8.80
C ASN A 161 -13.64 -8.38 -7.33
N ILE A 162 -12.52 -9.01 -6.92
CA ILE A 162 -12.07 -8.92 -5.52
C ILE A 162 -10.56 -8.70 -5.37
N HIS A 163 -9.72 -9.66 -5.78
CA HIS A 163 -8.28 -9.68 -5.52
C HIS A 163 -7.50 -10.29 -6.68
N ARG A 164 -6.19 -10.06 -6.69
CA ARG A 164 -5.25 -10.70 -7.61
C ARG A 164 -4.20 -11.44 -6.78
N VAL A 165 -3.83 -12.62 -7.23
CA VAL A 165 -2.73 -13.41 -6.66
C VAL A 165 -1.55 -13.27 -7.60
N TYR A 166 -0.42 -12.85 -7.05
CA TYR A 166 0.79 -12.55 -7.79
C TYR A 166 1.72 -13.76 -7.70
N GLY A 167 1.81 -14.49 -8.80
CA GLY A 167 2.82 -15.50 -9.03
C GLY A 167 3.94 -14.96 -9.90
N ARG A 168 4.74 -15.88 -10.44
CA ARG A 168 5.95 -15.53 -11.19
C ARG A 168 5.68 -14.59 -12.36
N MET A 169 4.56 -14.74 -13.06
CA MET A 169 4.27 -13.96 -14.25
C MET A 169 3.82 -12.55 -13.89
N ARG A 170 2.83 -12.39 -13.00
CA ARG A 170 2.35 -11.06 -12.61
C ARG A 170 3.42 -10.29 -11.83
N LEU A 171 4.20 -10.95 -10.97
CA LEU A 171 5.34 -10.28 -10.32
C LEU A 171 6.33 -9.79 -11.37
N ALA A 172 6.70 -10.58 -12.37
CA ALA A 172 7.61 -10.11 -13.43
C ALA A 172 7.06 -8.87 -14.16
N MET A 173 5.74 -8.81 -14.40
CA MET A 173 5.08 -7.63 -14.97
C MET A 173 5.17 -6.42 -14.04
N VAL A 174 4.92 -6.59 -12.73
CA VAL A 174 5.08 -5.53 -11.72
C VAL A 174 6.50 -4.99 -11.70
N MET A 175 7.50 -5.88 -11.75
CA MET A 175 8.92 -5.49 -11.70
C MET A 175 9.39 -4.76 -12.96
N THR A 176 8.56 -4.65 -14.00
CA THR A 176 8.91 -3.92 -15.22
C THR A 176 9.05 -2.43 -14.91
N GLY A 177 10.27 -1.91 -15.03
CA GLY A 177 10.62 -0.53 -14.68
C GLY A 177 11.15 -0.33 -13.26
N PHE A 178 11.26 -1.41 -12.48
CA PHE A 178 11.72 -1.40 -11.10
C PHE A 178 12.90 -2.34 -10.85
N GLU A 179 13.76 -1.97 -9.93
CA GLU A 179 14.67 -2.87 -9.24
C GLU A 179 13.93 -3.46 -8.03
N TRP A 180 13.97 -4.79 -7.88
CA TRP A 180 13.46 -5.46 -6.69
C TRP A 180 14.55 -5.44 -5.62
N VAL A 181 14.35 -4.64 -4.57
CA VAL A 181 15.35 -4.40 -3.52
C VAL A 181 15.24 -5.41 -2.38
N ALA A 182 14.04 -5.60 -1.83
CA ALA A 182 13.80 -6.50 -0.70
C ALA A 182 12.36 -7.00 -0.64
N THR A 183 12.14 -8.02 0.18
CA THR A 183 10.80 -8.53 0.51
C THR A 183 10.69 -8.76 2.01
N TYR A 184 9.57 -8.36 2.61
CA TYR A 184 9.26 -8.58 4.02
C TYR A 184 7.94 -9.35 4.15
N ARG A 185 7.84 -10.14 5.21
CA ARG A 185 6.69 -11.01 5.46
C ARG A 185 6.38 -11.07 6.96
N GLY A 186 5.11 -10.87 7.30
CA GLY A 186 4.61 -11.05 8.65
C GLY A 186 5.38 -10.20 9.67
N PHE A 187 5.74 -10.84 10.78
CA PHE A 187 6.49 -10.24 11.88
C PHE A 187 8.02 -10.43 11.77
N SER A 188 8.55 -10.83 10.61
CA SER A 188 10.00 -11.00 10.44
C SER A 188 10.70 -9.64 10.30
N PRO A 189 11.67 -9.30 11.17
CA PRO A 189 12.48 -8.10 11.00
C PRO A 189 13.48 -8.20 9.85
N TYR A 190 13.72 -9.41 9.34
CA TYR A 190 14.68 -9.64 8.26
C TYR A 190 13.99 -9.79 6.92
N ALA A 191 14.60 -9.20 5.89
CA ALA A 191 14.22 -9.40 4.52
C ALA A 191 14.33 -10.88 4.14
N ILE A 192 13.34 -11.39 3.41
CA ILE A 192 13.31 -12.77 2.94
C ILE A 192 13.89 -12.88 1.54
N VAL A 193 14.63 -13.96 1.29
CA VAL A 193 15.03 -14.34 -0.06
C VAL A 193 13.87 -15.08 -0.70
N MET A 194 13.32 -14.52 -1.78
CA MET A 194 12.20 -15.17 -2.48
C MET A 194 12.67 -16.40 -3.24
N GLN A 195 12.00 -17.52 -2.96
CA GLN A 195 12.23 -18.80 -3.63
C GLN A 195 11.02 -19.14 -4.51
N ARG A 196 11.25 -19.97 -5.52
CA ARG A 196 10.21 -20.44 -6.44
C ARG A 196 8.99 -21.00 -5.71
N VAL A 197 9.21 -21.80 -4.66
CA VAL A 197 8.15 -22.43 -3.85
C VAL A 197 7.23 -21.41 -3.16
N HIS A 198 7.70 -20.18 -2.89
CA HIS A 198 6.87 -19.14 -2.29
C HIS A 198 5.82 -18.57 -3.26
N LEU A 199 6.00 -18.78 -4.56
CA LEU A 199 5.14 -18.28 -5.65
C LEU A 199 4.34 -19.40 -6.33
N GLU A 200 4.33 -20.60 -5.75
CA GLU A 200 3.57 -21.75 -6.24
C GLU A 200 2.44 -22.09 -5.25
N TYR A 201 1.30 -22.54 -5.79
CA TYR A 201 0.09 -23.02 -5.11
C TYR A 201 -0.19 -22.48 -3.69
N THR A 202 -1.19 -21.60 -3.59
CA THR A 202 -1.80 -21.17 -2.32
C THR A 202 -3.22 -21.68 -2.27
N HIS A 203 -3.64 -22.23 -1.13
CA HIS A 203 -5.02 -22.64 -0.94
C HIS A 203 -5.93 -21.41 -1.07
N PRO A 204 -7.11 -21.47 -1.70
CA PRO A 204 -7.99 -20.31 -1.90
C PRO A 204 -8.35 -19.54 -0.61
N SER A 205 -8.24 -20.18 0.54
CA SER A 205 -8.48 -19.60 1.87
C SER A 205 -7.23 -18.98 2.52
N SER A 206 -6.03 -19.32 2.03
CA SER A 206 -4.80 -18.70 2.46
C SER A 206 -4.49 -17.53 1.53
N HIS A 207 -4.56 -16.31 2.06
CA HIS A 207 -4.20 -15.07 1.35
C HIS A 207 -2.83 -14.57 1.85
N PRO A 208 -1.73 -15.31 1.65
CA PRO A 208 -0.43 -14.90 2.19
C PRO A 208 0.02 -13.61 1.49
N GLN A 209 0.37 -12.61 2.29
CA GLN A 209 0.83 -11.31 1.80
C GLN A 209 2.30 -11.11 2.07
N ASP A 210 2.99 -10.59 1.06
CA ASP A 210 4.37 -10.14 1.16
C ASP A 210 4.42 -8.67 0.77
N LEU A 211 5.29 -7.92 1.44
CA LEU A 211 5.62 -6.54 1.09
C LEU A 211 6.90 -6.54 0.26
N PHE A 212 6.86 -5.91 -0.90
CA PHE A 212 7.99 -5.72 -1.80
C PHE A 212 8.48 -4.28 -1.67
N VAL A 213 9.79 -4.13 -1.47
CA VAL A 213 10.48 -2.84 -1.59
C VAL A 213 11.08 -2.77 -2.97
N LEU A 214 10.57 -1.85 -3.79
CA LEU A 214 10.99 -1.64 -5.16
C LEU A 214 11.69 -0.29 -5.28
N ARG A 215 12.63 -0.18 -6.22
CA ARG A 215 13.27 1.09 -6.56
C ARG A 215 13.03 1.40 -8.03
N LYS A 216 12.58 2.62 -8.33
CA LYS A 216 12.37 3.06 -9.71
C LYS A 216 13.71 3.09 -10.44
N ARG A 217 13.79 2.42 -11.60
CA ARG A 217 14.97 2.50 -12.49
C ARG A 217 15.03 3.83 -13.23
#